data_AF-A0A395N516-F1
#
_entry.id   AF-A0A395N516-F1
#
_cell.length_a   1.000
_cell.length_b   1.000
_cell.length_c   1.000
_cell.angle_alpha   90.00
_cell.angle_beta   90.00
_cell.angle_gamma   90.00
#
_symmetry.space_group_name_H-M   'P 1'
#
loop_
_entity.id
_entity.type
_entity.pdbx_description
1 polymer ?
#
loop_
_entity_poly.entity_id
_entity_poly.type
_entity_poly.pdbx_seq_one_letter_code
_entity_poly.pdbx_strand_id
1 'polypeptide(L)'
;METSIEPRTVSLEEVKQHNTAEDCWIAIHSKVWDITHFINQHPGGPDVLLNSAGSDATEIYNDVHAPDIIEDLPSDKLIGFLEPSSQPVEPELKTVEADPVPPPTSPTQTNEFPTPQKTKTIPPLDAILSARDFEDAARDALSGKTWAFYSSAATDLITHGKNKELVRRLMIRPRILRNVTNIDFKTNILGLNSQAPFFISPAAMARLAHPDGELALSRAAANEGIIQCISSNASFSLKSIVNAAPSSQPFFFQLYVNSDHEKTVELLKTVSGLGVKAIFVTVDAPVPGKREADERAAQEQTVKSAISGGESSKDKKGSGFGRLMAQYIDKALNWDDLGWIREASGGLPIVLKGVQTAEDVVKAAEYGVEGVLLSNHGGRSLDGAQASILVLLELRKNCPWIFDKLEVYIDGGFERGSDILKAICLGATAVGIGRPFLYSLVHGQDGAEHLCHILKDELETSMRLCGITSLSEARPRLVNSLDVDHLVVRDDLSDLRGRLLSKL
;
A
#
# COMPACT_ATOMS: atom_id res chain seq x y z
N MET A 1 -6.00 21.94 41.51
CA MET A 1 -7.15 21.04 41.68
C MET A 1 -7.52 20.58 40.28
N GLU A 2 -6.95 19.46 39.85
CA GLU A 2 -7.39 18.79 38.63
C GLU A 2 -8.77 18.21 38.93
N THR A 3 -9.80 18.76 38.30
CA THR A 3 -11.12 18.14 38.28
C THR A 3 -11.02 16.87 37.43
N SER A 4 -10.94 15.72 38.10
CA SER A 4 -11.18 14.43 37.46
C SER A 4 -12.63 14.41 36.97
N ILE A 5 -12.82 14.68 35.69
CA ILE A 5 -14.11 14.47 35.02
C ILE A 5 -14.34 12.95 35.07
N GLU A 6 -15.33 12.52 35.86
CA GLU A 6 -15.73 11.11 35.83
C GLU A 6 -16.15 10.75 34.40
N PRO A 7 -15.68 9.61 33.86
CA PRO A 7 -16.03 9.21 32.51
C PRO A 7 -17.56 9.05 32.39
N ARG A 8 -18.19 9.90 31.58
CA ARG A 8 -19.62 9.82 31.28
C ARG A 8 -19.91 8.41 30.76
N THR A 9 -20.84 7.73 31.42
CA THR A 9 -21.31 6.41 30.98
C THR A 9 -22.52 6.62 30.07
N VAL A 10 -22.55 5.94 28.92
CA VAL A 10 -23.54 6.13 27.86
C VAL A 10 -24.17 4.78 27.54
N SER A 11 -25.51 4.70 27.53
CA SER A 11 -26.21 3.46 27.18
C SER A 11 -26.27 3.26 25.66
N LEU A 12 -26.38 2.01 25.19
CA LEU A 12 -26.55 1.75 23.75
C LEU A 12 -27.85 2.38 23.20
N GLU A 13 -28.90 2.51 24.01
CA GLU A 13 -30.14 3.19 23.60
C GLU A 13 -29.98 4.70 23.43
N GLU A 14 -29.07 5.32 24.20
CA GLU A 14 -28.70 6.71 24.00
C GLU A 14 -27.89 6.85 22.71
N VAL A 15 -26.89 6.00 22.48
CA VAL A 15 -26.11 6.00 21.21
C VAL A 15 -27.05 5.88 20.01
N LYS A 16 -28.06 5.00 20.05
CA LYS A 16 -29.05 4.83 18.97
C LYS A 16 -29.86 6.08 18.62
N GLN A 17 -29.95 7.08 19.50
CA GLN A 17 -30.64 8.34 19.18
C GLN A 17 -29.82 9.21 18.21
N HIS A 18 -28.51 9.04 18.19
CA HIS A 18 -27.57 9.82 17.38
C HIS A 18 -27.21 9.04 16.11
N ASN A 19 -28.19 8.89 15.22
CA ASN A 19 -28.11 8.02 14.04
C ASN A 19 -28.26 8.75 12.68
N THR A 20 -28.06 10.07 12.65
CA THR A 20 -28.27 10.90 11.45
C THR A 20 -26.99 11.63 11.02
N ALA A 21 -26.93 12.18 9.81
CA ALA A 21 -25.72 12.85 9.32
C ALA A 21 -25.39 14.14 10.08
N GLU A 22 -26.39 14.78 10.67
CA GLU A 22 -26.28 16.00 11.46
C GLU A 22 -26.13 15.74 12.97
N ASP A 23 -26.29 14.48 13.40
CA ASP A 23 -26.15 14.03 14.78
C ASP A 23 -25.83 12.53 14.81
N CYS A 24 -24.54 12.19 14.85
CA CYS A 24 -24.04 10.83 14.67
C CYS A 24 -23.03 10.43 15.75
N TRP A 25 -23.41 9.46 16.57
CA TRP A 25 -22.50 8.81 17.51
C TRP A 25 -22.27 7.35 17.13
N ILE A 26 -21.08 6.85 17.42
CA ILE A 26 -20.73 5.44 17.30
C ILE A 26 -19.95 4.98 18.52
N ALA A 27 -20.13 3.72 18.92
CA ALA A 27 -19.31 3.08 19.93
C ALA A 27 -18.20 2.24 19.27
N ILE A 28 -16.96 2.40 19.72
CA ILE A 28 -15.79 1.63 19.29
C ILE A 28 -14.96 1.31 20.53
N HIS A 29 -14.67 0.02 20.76
CA HIS A 29 -13.91 -0.47 21.94
C HIS A 29 -14.43 0.10 23.27
N SER A 30 -15.76 0.08 23.44
CA SER A 30 -16.45 0.61 24.63
C SER A 30 -16.30 2.12 24.86
N LYS A 31 -15.81 2.88 23.88
CA LYS A 31 -15.81 4.35 23.89
C LYS A 31 -16.85 4.87 22.90
N VAL A 32 -17.61 5.89 23.29
CA VAL A 32 -18.62 6.54 22.47
C VAL A 32 -18.07 7.86 21.92
N TRP A 33 -18.09 8.00 20.60
CA TRP A 33 -17.52 9.14 19.88
C TRP A 33 -18.59 9.88 19.10
N ASP A 34 -18.57 11.21 19.17
CA ASP A 34 -19.30 12.08 18.24
C ASP A 34 -18.48 12.25 16.95
N ILE A 35 -18.97 11.63 15.89
CA ILE A 35 -18.32 11.63 14.58
C ILE A 35 -19.02 12.54 13.57
N THR A 36 -20.00 13.33 14.00
CA THR A 36 -20.86 14.16 13.13
C THR A 36 -20.04 14.99 12.14
N HIS A 37 -19.03 15.72 12.62
CA HIS A 37 -18.17 16.56 11.77
C HIS A 37 -17.11 15.77 10.98
N PHE A 38 -16.87 14.51 11.34
CA PHE A 38 -15.90 13.63 10.71
C PHE A 38 -16.48 12.81 9.56
N ILE A 39 -17.81 12.63 9.49
CA ILE A 39 -18.50 11.84 8.46
C ILE A 39 -18.00 12.17 7.04
N ASN A 40 -17.94 13.46 6.70
CA ASN A 40 -17.53 13.92 5.36
C ASN A 40 -16.01 13.98 5.16
N GLN A 41 -15.24 13.78 6.23
CA GLN A 41 -13.77 13.79 6.21
C GLN A 41 -13.19 12.38 6.25
N HIS A 42 -14.01 11.38 6.56
CA HIS A 42 -13.57 10.00 6.72
C HIS A 42 -13.04 9.43 5.39
N PRO A 43 -11.80 8.90 5.35
CA PRO A 43 -11.23 8.32 4.14
C PRO A 43 -12.03 7.14 3.58
N GLY A 44 -12.84 6.44 4.37
CA GLY A 44 -13.75 5.39 3.87
C GLY A 44 -15.05 5.93 3.26
N GLY A 45 -15.22 7.26 3.22
CA GLY A 45 -16.45 7.94 2.84
C GLY A 45 -17.53 7.96 3.92
N PRO A 46 -18.57 8.78 3.71
CA PRO A 46 -19.61 9.04 4.71
C PRO A 46 -20.55 7.85 4.91
N ASP A 47 -20.89 7.11 3.84
CA ASP A 47 -21.87 6.01 3.90
C ASP A 47 -21.44 4.89 4.86
N VAL A 48 -20.13 4.62 4.99
CA VAL A 48 -19.62 3.58 5.89
C VAL A 48 -19.91 3.92 7.35
N LEU A 49 -19.76 5.20 7.71
CA LEU A 49 -20.04 5.69 9.05
C LEU A 49 -21.55 5.81 9.29
N LEU A 50 -22.31 6.30 8.31
CA LEU A 50 -23.77 6.42 8.42
C LEU A 50 -24.47 5.06 8.56
N ASN A 51 -23.97 4.01 7.89
CA ASN A 51 -24.49 2.64 8.06
C ASN A 51 -24.25 2.08 9.47
N SER A 52 -23.30 2.64 10.22
CA SER A 52 -22.99 2.25 11.59
C SER A 52 -23.47 3.29 12.61
N ALA A 53 -24.18 4.34 12.17
CA ALA A 53 -24.62 5.44 13.02
C ALA A 53 -25.56 4.93 14.11
N GLY A 54 -25.32 5.37 15.34
CA GLY A 54 -26.08 4.95 16.50
C GLY A 54 -25.86 3.49 16.94
N SER A 55 -24.74 2.87 16.57
CA SER A 55 -24.46 1.47 16.89
C SER A 55 -23.07 1.24 17.51
N ASP A 56 -22.82 0.02 17.98
CA ASP A 56 -21.47 -0.46 18.28
C ASP A 56 -20.81 -0.95 16.99
N ALA A 57 -19.88 -0.14 16.49
CA ALA A 57 -19.18 -0.34 15.23
C ALA A 57 -17.85 -1.08 15.42
N THR A 58 -17.58 -1.63 16.62
CA THR A 58 -16.27 -2.22 16.97
C THR A 58 -15.80 -3.29 15.99
N GLU A 59 -16.67 -4.22 15.59
CA GLU A 59 -16.29 -5.28 14.64
C GLU A 59 -15.94 -4.73 13.25
N ILE A 60 -16.81 -3.86 12.71
CA ILE A 60 -16.61 -3.23 11.39
C ILE A 60 -15.34 -2.36 11.39
N TYR A 61 -15.11 -1.64 12.49
CA TYR A 61 -13.91 -0.85 12.68
C TYR A 61 -12.66 -1.75 12.70
N ASN A 62 -12.68 -2.83 13.48
CA ASN A 62 -11.56 -3.75 13.63
C ASN A 62 -11.19 -4.50 12.35
N ASP A 63 -12.11 -4.68 11.42
CA ASP A 63 -11.83 -5.29 10.11
C ASP A 63 -10.92 -4.43 9.22
N VAL A 64 -10.83 -3.14 9.52
CA VAL A 64 -10.23 -2.13 8.62
C VAL A 64 -9.14 -1.31 9.30
N HIS A 65 -9.39 -0.89 10.53
CA HIS A 65 -8.59 0.07 11.31
C HIS A 65 -8.10 -0.55 12.60
N ALA A 66 -6.83 -0.33 12.92
CA ALA A 66 -6.26 -0.71 14.19
C ALA A 66 -6.93 0.01 15.38
N PRO A 67 -7.01 -0.61 16.57
CA PRO A 67 -7.68 -0.03 17.74
C PRO A 67 -7.23 1.37 18.15
N ASP A 68 -6.01 1.75 17.81
CA ASP A 68 -5.40 3.02 18.21
C ASP A 68 -5.71 4.19 17.27
N ILE A 69 -6.19 3.96 16.03
CA ILE A 69 -6.47 5.06 15.08
C ILE A 69 -7.59 5.98 15.59
N ILE A 70 -8.57 5.44 16.32
CA ILE A 70 -9.69 6.22 16.86
C ILE A 70 -9.22 7.24 17.90
N GLU A 71 -8.06 6.99 18.53
CA GLU A 71 -7.47 7.89 19.52
C GLU A 71 -6.83 9.14 18.89
N ASP A 72 -6.65 9.18 17.57
CA ASP A 72 -6.23 10.39 16.86
C ASP A 72 -7.39 11.41 16.71
N LEU A 73 -8.64 11.01 17.03
CA LEU A 73 -9.74 11.97 17.10
C LEU A 73 -9.54 12.94 18.27
N PRO A 74 -9.91 14.22 18.11
CA PRO A 74 -9.84 15.19 19.18
C PRO A 74 -10.58 14.71 20.43
N SER A 75 -9.97 14.89 21.60
CA SER A 75 -10.53 14.39 22.87
C SER A 75 -11.89 15.01 23.22
N ASP A 76 -12.22 16.19 22.68
CA ASP A 76 -13.55 16.81 22.83
C ASP A 76 -14.66 16.06 22.08
N LYS A 77 -14.30 15.10 21.20
CA LYS A 77 -15.24 14.21 20.50
C LYS A 77 -15.54 12.93 21.27
N LEU A 78 -14.78 12.62 22.32
CA LEU A 78 -15.09 11.50 23.20
C LEU A 78 -16.26 11.89 24.11
N ILE A 79 -17.42 11.31 23.86
CA ILE A 79 -18.62 11.56 24.65
C ILE A 79 -18.55 10.82 25.98
N GLY A 80 -18.05 9.59 25.98
CA GLY A 80 -18.06 8.74 27.16
C GLY A 80 -17.72 7.29 26.89
N PHE A 81 -18.09 6.40 27.81
CA PHE A 81 -17.87 4.96 27.73
C PHE A 81 -19.20 4.23 27.68
N LEU A 82 -19.30 3.22 26.82
CA LEU A 82 -20.50 2.43 26.65
C LEU A 82 -20.76 1.58 27.91
N GLU A 83 -22.01 1.53 28.36
CA GLU A 83 -22.40 0.67 29.48
C GLU A 83 -22.06 -0.81 29.20
N PRO A 84 -21.38 -1.51 30.13
CA PRO A 84 -21.18 -2.95 30.02
C PRO A 84 -22.54 -3.67 29.99
N SER A 85 -22.79 -4.51 28.99
CA SER A 85 -24.05 -5.25 28.93
C SER A 85 -24.14 -6.21 30.13
N SER A 86 -25.09 -5.98 31.02
CA SER A 86 -25.29 -6.77 32.25
C SER A 86 -26.08 -8.07 32.01
N GLN A 87 -25.93 -8.70 30.84
CA GLN A 87 -26.52 -10.01 30.55
C GLN A 87 -25.42 -11.04 30.27
N PRO A 88 -25.31 -12.11 31.08
CA PRO A 88 -24.49 -13.26 30.71
C PRO A 88 -25.10 -13.89 29.45
N VAL A 89 -24.31 -14.01 28.38
CA VAL A 89 -24.71 -14.78 27.20
C VAL A 89 -24.56 -16.26 27.52
N GLU A 90 -25.60 -16.86 28.10
CA GLU A 90 -25.81 -18.31 27.99
C GLU A 90 -26.51 -18.58 26.66
N PRO A 91 -26.09 -19.60 25.88
CA PRO A 91 -26.72 -19.92 24.61
C PRO A 91 -28.10 -20.56 24.82
N GLU A 92 -29.16 -19.81 24.56
CA GLU A 92 -30.53 -20.35 24.50
C GLU A 92 -30.69 -21.28 23.29
N LEU A 93 -30.77 -22.58 23.56
CA LEU A 93 -31.33 -23.57 22.64
C LEU A 93 -32.82 -23.29 22.43
N LYS A 94 -33.18 -22.74 21.28
CA LYS A 94 -34.58 -22.69 20.85
C LYS A 94 -35.01 -24.05 20.30
N THR A 95 -35.81 -24.77 21.08
CA THR A 95 -36.64 -25.88 20.61
C THR A 95 -37.74 -25.34 19.70
N VAL A 96 -37.78 -25.82 18.46
CA VAL A 96 -38.85 -25.52 17.50
C VAL A 96 -39.86 -26.67 17.54
N GLU A 97 -41.12 -26.36 17.89
CA GLU A 97 -42.24 -27.30 17.80
C GLU A 97 -42.57 -27.59 16.32
N ALA A 98 -42.85 -28.86 16.02
CA ALA A 98 -43.11 -29.36 14.67
C ALA A 98 -44.60 -29.31 14.32
N ASP A 99 -44.94 -28.65 13.20
CA ASP A 99 -46.25 -28.76 12.57
C ASP A 99 -46.37 -30.06 11.73
N PRO A 100 -47.60 -30.58 11.48
CA PRO A 100 -47.81 -31.92 10.93
C PRO A 100 -47.51 -32.01 9.42
N VAL A 101 -46.78 -33.07 9.07
CA VAL A 101 -46.40 -33.46 7.70
C VAL A 101 -47.61 -34.03 6.92
N PRO A 102 -47.89 -33.58 5.67
CA PRO A 102 -48.78 -34.29 4.75
C PRO A 102 -48.06 -35.46 4.03
N PRO A 103 -48.78 -36.52 3.61
CA PRO A 103 -48.21 -37.80 3.17
C PRO A 103 -47.46 -37.76 1.82
N PRO A 104 -46.58 -38.74 1.56
CA PRO A 104 -45.54 -38.65 0.54
C PRO A 104 -46.05 -38.99 -0.87
N THR A 105 -45.63 -38.19 -1.85
CA THR A 105 -45.58 -38.57 -3.26
C THR A 105 -44.15 -38.90 -3.67
N SER A 106 -44.01 -40.01 -4.41
CA SER A 106 -42.77 -40.71 -4.76
C SER A 106 -41.74 -39.90 -5.57
N PRO A 107 -40.45 -40.31 -5.57
CA PRO A 107 -39.31 -39.44 -5.89
C PRO A 107 -39.02 -39.37 -7.40
N THR A 108 -38.74 -38.16 -7.90
CA THR A 108 -37.98 -37.98 -9.14
C THR A 108 -36.51 -37.80 -8.75
N GLN A 109 -35.66 -38.74 -9.15
CA GLN A 109 -34.22 -38.69 -8.92
C GLN A 109 -33.61 -37.57 -9.78
N THR A 110 -33.07 -36.54 -9.14
CA THR A 110 -32.00 -35.73 -9.70
C THR A 110 -30.75 -35.97 -8.86
N ASN A 111 -29.81 -36.72 -9.43
CA ASN A 111 -28.46 -36.89 -8.91
C ASN A 111 -27.73 -35.55 -8.94
N GLU A 112 -27.83 -34.76 -7.87
CA GLU A 112 -26.81 -33.76 -7.56
C GLU A 112 -25.89 -34.34 -6.51
N PHE A 113 -24.69 -34.74 -6.95
CA PHE A 113 -23.58 -35.05 -6.05
C PHE A 113 -23.29 -33.81 -5.21
N PRO A 114 -23.14 -33.92 -3.88
CA PRO A 114 -22.61 -32.82 -3.08
C PRO A 114 -21.20 -32.55 -3.60
N THR A 115 -21.00 -31.38 -4.20
CA THR A 115 -19.66 -30.95 -4.59
C THR A 115 -18.89 -30.72 -3.29
N PRO A 116 -17.76 -31.39 -3.05
CA PRO A 116 -17.00 -31.16 -1.83
C PRO A 116 -16.54 -29.71 -1.80
N GLN A 117 -17.01 -28.98 -0.79
CA GLN A 117 -16.57 -27.63 -0.47
C GLN A 117 -15.08 -27.73 -0.13
N LYS A 118 -14.19 -27.43 -1.10
CA LYS A 118 -12.76 -27.33 -0.83
C LYS A 118 -12.57 -26.22 0.18
N THR A 119 -12.29 -26.56 1.44
CA THR A 119 -11.62 -25.66 2.36
C THR A 119 -10.28 -25.31 1.72
N LYS A 120 -10.18 -24.12 1.13
CA LYS A 120 -8.93 -23.64 0.52
C LYS A 120 -7.96 -23.35 1.66
N THR A 121 -7.10 -24.32 1.96
CA THR A 121 -6.01 -24.16 2.92
C THR A 121 -4.88 -23.40 2.24
N ILE A 122 -4.35 -22.38 2.92
CA ILE A 122 -3.15 -21.65 2.48
C ILE A 122 -1.98 -22.66 2.39
N PRO A 123 -1.25 -22.77 1.26
CA PRO A 123 -0.12 -23.70 1.14
C PRO A 123 0.94 -23.40 2.19
N PRO A 124 1.62 -24.39 2.80
CA PRO A 124 2.68 -24.11 3.77
C PRO A 124 3.85 -23.33 3.14
N LEU A 125 4.58 -22.54 3.94
CA LEU A 125 5.62 -21.63 3.45
C LEU A 125 6.75 -22.33 2.68
N ASP A 126 7.10 -23.56 3.04
CA ASP A 126 8.10 -24.37 2.34
C ASP A 126 7.69 -24.76 0.91
N ALA A 127 6.39 -24.70 0.60
CA ALA A 127 5.86 -24.89 -0.76
C ALA A 127 5.81 -23.58 -1.58
N ILE A 128 6.04 -22.42 -0.95
CA ILE A 128 6.09 -21.12 -1.62
C ILE A 128 7.50 -20.89 -2.14
N LEU A 129 7.68 -20.94 -3.46
CA LEU A 129 8.99 -20.86 -4.11
C LEU A 129 9.25 -19.51 -4.77
N SER A 130 8.24 -18.64 -4.82
CA SER A 130 8.32 -17.36 -5.52
C SER A 130 7.32 -16.33 -5.06
N ALA A 131 7.59 -15.06 -5.39
CA ALA A 131 6.61 -13.98 -5.25
C ALA A 131 5.27 -14.26 -5.94
N ARG A 132 5.29 -15.05 -7.03
CA ARG A 132 4.08 -15.45 -7.76
C ARG A 132 3.25 -16.47 -6.97
N ASP A 133 3.89 -17.37 -6.25
CA ASP A 133 3.17 -18.36 -5.44
C ASP A 133 2.44 -17.69 -4.28
N PHE A 134 3.00 -16.61 -3.70
CA PHE A 134 2.28 -15.76 -2.76
C PHE A 134 1.05 -15.09 -3.37
N GLU A 135 1.13 -14.60 -4.61
CA GLU A 135 -0.04 -14.04 -5.30
C GLU A 135 -1.14 -15.10 -5.50
N ASP A 136 -0.76 -16.32 -5.90
CA ASP A 136 -1.70 -17.41 -6.09
C ASP A 136 -2.32 -17.87 -4.75
N ALA A 137 -1.52 -17.95 -3.67
CA ALA A 137 -2.00 -18.23 -2.32
C ALA A 137 -2.94 -17.13 -1.82
N ALA A 138 -2.59 -15.85 -2.02
CA ALA A 138 -3.40 -14.71 -1.63
C ALA A 138 -4.74 -14.66 -2.39
N ARG A 139 -4.74 -14.96 -3.69
CA ARG A 139 -5.98 -15.08 -4.48
C ARG A 139 -6.95 -16.09 -3.89
N ASP A 140 -6.42 -17.18 -3.34
CA ASP A 140 -7.20 -18.28 -2.81
C ASP A 140 -7.63 -18.07 -1.35
N ALA A 141 -6.84 -17.33 -0.57
CA ALA A 141 -7.05 -17.09 0.86
C ALA A 141 -7.87 -15.83 1.18
N LEU A 142 -7.67 -14.75 0.42
CA LEU A 142 -8.28 -13.45 0.72
C LEU A 142 -9.76 -13.42 0.35
N SER A 143 -10.54 -12.60 1.06
CA SER A 143 -11.93 -12.33 0.65
C SER A 143 -11.96 -11.70 -0.74
N GLY A 144 -13.05 -11.91 -1.48
CA GLY A 144 -13.19 -11.35 -2.83
C GLY A 144 -13.00 -9.82 -2.88
N LYS A 145 -13.43 -9.11 -1.82
CA LYS A 145 -13.24 -7.66 -1.68
C LYS A 145 -11.77 -7.30 -1.47
N THR A 146 -11.09 -7.98 -0.55
CA THR A 146 -9.65 -7.75 -0.30
C THR A 146 -8.83 -8.06 -1.55
N TRP A 147 -9.09 -9.20 -2.19
CA TRP A 147 -8.41 -9.58 -3.43
C TRP A 147 -8.64 -8.53 -4.52
N ALA A 148 -9.88 -8.08 -4.72
CA ALA A 148 -10.19 -7.01 -5.67
C ALA A 148 -9.45 -5.70 -5.33
N PHE A 149 -9.35 -5.33 -4.06
CA PHE A 149 -8.63 -4.14 -3.64
C PHE A 149 -7.13 -4.21 -3.95
N TYR A 150 -6.46 -5.32 -3.66
CA TYR A 150 -5.02 -5.49 -3.88
C TYR A 150 -4.65 -5.75 -5.35
N SER A 151 -5.37 -6.67 -6.01
CA SER A 151 -5.06 -7.10 -7.38
C SER A 151 -5.47 -6.07 -8.43
N SER A 152 -6.45 -5.21 -8.15
CA SER A 152 -6.92 -4.24 -9.13
C SER A 152 -5.88 -3.19 -9.52
N ALA A 153 -6.10 -2.67 -10.73
CA ALA A 153 -5.40 -1.58 -11.38
C ALA A 153 -6.43 -0.70 -12.11
N ALA A 154 -5.97 0.38 -12.72
CA ALA A 154 -6.83 1.33 -13.41
C ALA A 154 -7.41 0.72 -14.70
N THR A 155 -8.69 1.00 -14.94
CA THR A 155 -9.47 0.70 -16.16
C THR A 155 -9.23 -0.70 -16.75
N ASP A 156 -8.44 -0.82 -17.82
CA ASP A 156 -8.24 -2.04 -18.60
C ASP A 156 -6.97 -2.80 -18.18
N LEU A 157 -6.30 -2.35 -17.10
CA LEU A 157 -5.11 -2.97 -16.51
C LEU A 157 -3.90 -3.00 -17.47
N ILE A 158 -3.89 -2.15 -18.51
CA ILE A 158 -2.86 -2.14 -19.56
C ILE A 158 -1.51 -1.80 -18.94
N THR A 159 -1.42 -0.69 -18.22
CA THR A 159 -0.17 -0.23 -17.59
C THR A 159 0.31 -1.24 -16.54
N HIS A 160 -0.60 -1.84 -15.77
CA HIS A 160 -0.27 -2.89 -14.82
C HIS A 160 0.37 -4.11 -15.49
N GLY A 161 -0.23 -4.61 -16.58
CA GLY A 161 0.34 -5.70 -17.37
C GLY A 161 1.69 -5.33 -17.99
N LYS A 162 1.79 -4.12 -18.56
CA LYS A 162 3.02 -3.63 -19.23
C LYS A 162 4.20 -3.45 -18.28
N ASN A 163 3.97 -3.03 -17.04
CA ASN A 163 5.03 -2.99 -16.02
C ASN A 163 5.72 -4.34 -15.86
N LYS A 164 4.95 -5.43 -15.78
CA LYS A 164 5.47 -6.79 -15.62
C LYS A 164 6.05 -7.35 -16.92
N GLU A 165 5.38 -7.12 -18.04
CA GLU A 165 5.80 -7.61 -19.36
C GLU A 165 7.14 -7.02 -19.79
N LEU A 166 7.29 -5.68 -19.74
CA LEU A 166 8.43 -5.01 -20.35
C LEU A 166 9.73 -5.21 -19.56
N VAL A 167 9.68 -5.36 -18.23
CA VAL A 167 10.84 -5.75 -17.42
C VAL A 167 11.37 -7.14 -17.82
N ARG A 168 10.49 -8.04 -18.25
CA ARG A 168 10.84 -9.42 -18.64
C ARG A 168 11.35 -9.54 -20.07
N ARG A 169 11.08 -8.55 -20.92
CA ARG A 169 11.65 -8.43 -22.28
C ARG A 169 13.10 -7.96 -22.28
N LEU A 170 13.57 -7.37 -21.18
CA LEU A 170 14.99 -7.09 -20.96
C LEU A 170 15.75 -8.37 -20.60
N MET A 171 16.83 -8.65 -21.33
CA MET A 171 17.62 -9.86 -21.17
C MET A 171 18.97 -9.57 -20.51
N ILE A 172 19.37 -10.35 -19.51
CA ILE A 172 20.70 -10.24 -18.91
C ILE A 172 21.75 -10.78 -19.90
N ARG A 173 22.95 -10.20 -19.89
CA ARG A 173 24.11 -10.59 -20.71
C ARG A 173 25.24 -11.16 -19.81
N PRO A 174 25.21 -12.46 -19.49
CA PRO A 174 26.17 -13.12 -18.59
C PRO A 174 27.64 -12.98 -19.01
N ARG A 175 28.53 -12.99 -18.02
CA ARG A 175 29.99 -13.03 -18.17
C ARG A 175 30.52 -14.34 -17.61
N ILE A 176 31.04 -15.20 -18.49
CA ILE A 176 31.58 -16.51 -18.14
C ILE A 176 33.02 -16.43 -17.61
N LEU A 177 33.48 -17.51 -16.95
CA LEU A 177 34.82 -17.65 -16.36
C LEU A 177 35.17 -16.52 -15.37
N ARG A 178 34.20 -16.12 -14.56
CA ARG A 178 34.35 -15.16 -13.45
C ARG A 178 34.35 -15.91 -12.13
N ASN A 179 35.20 -15.50 -11.20
CA ASN A 179 35.11 -15.98 -9.82
C ASN A 179 33.89 -15.33 -9.16
N VAL A 180 32.91 -16.14 -8.78
CA VAL A 180 31.65 -15.70 -8.16
C VAL A 180 31.38 -16.41 -6.83
N THR A 181 32.44 -16.86 -6.16
CA THR A 181 32.33 -17.56 -4.87
C THR A 181 31.66 -16.69 -3.81
N ASN A 182 32.08 -15.43 -3.70
CA ASN A 182 31.58 -14.48 -2.70
C ASN A 182 30.74 -13.41 -3.39
N ILE A 183 29.49 -13.24 -2.95
CA ILE A 183 28.58 -12.22 -3.44
C ILE A 183 28.31 -11.21 -2.32
N ASP A 184 28.28 -9.94 -2.69
CA ASP A 184 27.80 -8.85 -1.84
C ASP A 184 26.78 -8.00 -2.61
N PHE A 185 25.51 -8.10 -2.20
CA PHE A 185 24.41 -7.33 -2.77
C PHE A 185 23.91 -6.22 -1.82
N LYS A 186 24.65 -5.91 -0.75
CA LYS A 186 24.30 -4.82 0.15
C LYS A 186 24.44 -3.49 -0.58
N THR A 187 23.66 -2.50 -0.15
CA THR A 187 23.67 -1.16 -0.75
C THR A 187 23.38 -0.09 0.29
N ASN A 188 23.45 1.17 -0.13
CA ASN A 188 22.98 2.32 0.62
C ASN A 188 21.77 2.95 -0.08
N ILE A 189 20.78 3.36 0.71
CA ILE A 189 19.57 4.06 0.25
C ILE A 189 19.45 5.33 1.10
N LEU A 190 19.63 6.51 0.50
CA LEU A 190 19.71 7.80 1.20
C LEU A 190 20.74 7.81 2.35
N GLY A 191 21.89 7.15 2.13
CA GLY A 191 22.95 7.01 3.13
C GLY A 191 22.65 6.00 4.25
N LEU A 192 21.55 5.25 4.16
CA LEU A 192 21.20 4.18 5.11
C LEU A 192 21.63 2.83 4.56
N ASN A 193 22.30 2.03 5.39
CA ASN A 193 22.67 0.66 5.03
C ASN A 193 21.42 -0.20 4.82
N SER A 194 21.39 -0.93 3.70
CA SER A 194 20.36 -1.93 3.40
C SER A 194 21.02 -3.26 3.04
N GLN A 195 20.49 -4.37 3.55
CA GLN A 195 21.00 -5.71 3.24
C GLN A 195 20.64 -6.17 1.82
N ALA A 196 19.75 -5.46 1.12
CA ALA A 196 19.42 -5.75 -0.27
C ALA A 196 19.02 -4.48 -1.04
N PRO A 197 19.12 -4.46 -2.39
CA PRO A 197 18.76 -3.30 -3.21
C PRO A 197 17.27 -3.24 -3.51
N PHE A 198 16.44 -3.54 -2.51
CA PHE A 198 14.99 -3.40 -2.58
C PHE A 198 14.41 -3.00 -1.22
N PHE A 199 13.22 -2.44 -1.24
CA PHE A 199 12.50 -1.98 -0.06
C PHE A 199 10.99 -2.26 -0.21
N ILE A 200 10.26 -2.25 0.91
CA ILE A 200 8.80 -2.38 0.91
C ILE A 200 8.21 -1.04 0.45
N SER A 201 7.64 -1.02 -0.76
CA SER A 201 6.98 0.16 -1.33
C SER A 201 5.71 0.49 -0.54
N PRO A 202 5.34 1.77 -0.36
CA PRO A 202 4.19 2.13 0.47
C PRO A 202 2.90 1.58 -0.12
N ALA A 203 2.23 0.73 0.67
CA ALA A 203 0.95 0.17 0.36
C ALA A 203 0.08 0.20 1.62
N ALA A 204 -1.18 0.60 1.44
CA ALA A 204 -2.14 0.82 2.50
C ALA A 204 -2.98 -0.43 2.79
N MET A 205 -3.70 -0.39 3.91
CA MET A 205 -4.74 -1.35 4.28
C MET A 205 -4.24 -2.78 4.50
N ALA A 206 -3.02 -2.96 5.02
CA ALA A 206 -2.41 -4.28 5.14
C ALA A 206 -3.21 -5.23 6.06
N ARG A 207 -4.03 -4.69 6.97
CA ARG A 207 -4.90 -5.47 7.85
C ARG A 207 -5.95 -6.29 7.11
N LEU A 208 -6.26 -5.93 5.87
CA LEU A 208 -7.17 -6.73 5.04
C LEU A 208 -6.62 -8.14 4.72
N ALA A 209 -5.30 -8.33 4.79
CA ALA A 209 -4.67 -9.64 4.60
C ALA A 209 -4.30 -10.35 5.90
N HIS A 210 -3.97 -9.61 6.96
CA HIS A 210 -3.55 -10.19 8.22
C HIS A 210 -3.80 -9.23 9.39
N PRO A 211 -4.25 -9.68 10.57
CA PRO A 211 -4.53 -8.81 11.71
C PRO A 211 -3.39 -7.85 12.08
N ASP A 212 -2.14 -8.32 11.99
CA ASP A 212 -0.94 -7.51 12.28
C ASP A 212 -0.55 -6.52 11.17
N GLY A 213 -1.09 -6.65 9.96
CA GLY A 213 -0.90 -5.72 8.84
C GLY A 213 0.51 -5.16 8.69
N GLU A 214 0.63 -3.84 8.75
CA GLU A 214 1.90 -3.12 8.59
C GLU A 214 2.90 -3.39 9.72
N LEU A 215 2.45 -3.79 10.92
CA LEU A 215 3.34 -4.14 12.03
C LEU A 215 4.16 -5.40 11.71
N ALA A 216 3.54 -6.38 11.05
CA ALA A 216 4.23 -7.57 10.57
C ALA A 216 5.29 -7.20 9.51
N LEU A 217 4.97 -6.27 8.61
CA LEU A 217 5.92 -5.74 7.63
C LEU A 217 7.09 -5.01 8.29
N SER A 218 6.86 -4.26 9.38
CA SER A 218 7.93 -3.56 10.11
C SER A 218 8.90 -4.53 10.78
N ARG A 219 8.38 -5.58 11.42
CA ARG A 219 9.22 -6.63 12.03
C ARG A 219 10.00 -7.41 10.98
N ALA A 220 9.35 -7.80 9.88
CA ALA A 220 10.02 -8.47 8.77
C ALA A 220 11.11 -7.59 8.16
N ALA A 221 10.83 -6.31 7.90
CA ALA A 221 11.83 -5.38 7.36
C ALA A 221 13.06 -5.26 8.26
N ALA A 222 12.86 -5.21 9.59
CA ALA A 222 13.93 -5.16 10.56
C ALA A 222 14.77 -6.44 10.61
N ASN A 223 14.11 -7.61 10.64
CA ASN A 223 14.80 -8.90 10.64
C ASN A 223 15.61 -9.12 9.36
N GLU A 224 15.05 -8.67 8.23
CA GLU A 224 15.67 -8.82 6.91
C GLU A 224 16.65 -7.69 6.56
N GLY A 225 16.75 -6.67 7.42
CA GLY A 225 17.63 -5.51 7.22
C GLY A 225 17.33 -4.73 5.93
N ILE A 226 16.05 -4.62 5.57
CA ILE A 226 15.56 -3.77 4.46
C ILE A 226 14.73 -2.62 5.02
N ILE A 227 14.46 -1.61 4.20
CA ILE A 227 13.66 -0.45 4.60
C ILE A 227 12.18 -0.69 4.29
N GLN A 228 11.30 -0.24 5.19
CA GLN A 228 9.87 -0.09 4.91
C GLN A 228 9.54 1.38 4.64
N CYS A 229 8.83 1.64 3.54
CA CYS A 229 8.20 2.94 3.29
C CYS A 229 6.72 2.84 3.70
N ILE A 230 6.32 3.60 4.72
CA ILE A 230 4.99 3.52 5.35
C ILE A 230 4.02 4.43 4.59
N SER A 231 2.82 3.95 4.26
CA SER A 231 1.79 4.77 3.60
C SER A 231 1.12 5.75 4.56
N SER A 232 0.75 6.94 4.07
CA SER A 232 -0.17 7.85 4.78
C SER A 232 -1.53 7.21 5.12
N ASN A 233 -1.93 6.18 4.36
CA ASN A 233 -3.21 5.47 4.53
C ASN A 233 -3.02 4.07 5.15
N ALA A 234 -1.97 3.85 5.94
CA ALA A 234 -1.75 2.56 6.62
C ALA A 234 -2.92 2.22 7.57
N SER A 235 -3.14 0.93 7.83
CA SER A 235 -4.18 0.48 8.78
C SER A 235 -3.86 0.74 10.25
N PHE A 236 -2.61 1.08 10.58
CA PHE A 236 -2.15 1.42 11.92
C PHE A 236 -1.61 2.85 11.95
N SER A 237 -1.63 3.48 13.14
CA SER A 237 -0.96 4.76 13.33
C SER A 237 0.55 4.66 13.03
N LEU A 238 1.16 5.75 12.55
CA LEU A 238 2.60 5.78 12.25
C LEU A 238 3.44 5.39 13.48
N LYS A 239 3.02 5.83 14.66
CA LYS A 239 3.69 5.52 15.93
C LYS A 239 3.68 4.02 16.22
N SER A 240 2.55 3.35 16.04
CA SER A 240 2.44 1.90 16.26
C SER A 240 3.30 1.11 15.27
N ILE A 241 3.33 1.53 14.01
CA ILE A 241 4.17 0.90 12.97
C ILE A 241 5.67 1.04 13.31
N VAL A 242 6.12 2.25 13.63
CA VAL A 242 7.53 2.49 14.01
C VAL A 242 7.92 1.71 15.26
N ASN A 243 7.04 1.64 16.27
CA ASN A 243 7.30 0.93 17.53
C ASN A 243 7.23 -0.60 17.41
N ALA A 244 6.71 -1.15 16.31
CA ALA A 244 6.68 -2.59 16.09
C ALA A 244 8.08 -3.16 15.80
N ALA A 245 9.04 -2.34 15.40
CA ALA A 245 10.42 -2.72 15.13
C ALA A 245 11.41 -2.10 16.15
N PRO A 246 12.64 -2.64 16.28
CA PRO A 246 13.69 -2.00 17.07
C PRO A 246 13.94 -0.55 16.63
N SER A 247 14.30 0.33 17.57
CA SER A 247 14.53 1.76 17.28
C SER A 247 15.67 2.04 16.28
N SER A 248 16.50 1.05 15.99
CA SER A 248 17.54 1.12 14.95
C SER A 248 17.00 0.95 13.54
N GLN A 249 15.77 0.44 13.37
CA GLN A 249 15.16 0.21 12.07
C GLN A 249 14.88 1.54 11.37
N PRO A 250 15.47 1.79 10.18
CA PRO A 250 15.09 2.95 9.38
C PRO A 250 13.71 2.77 8.74
N PHE A 251 12.92 3.84 8.76
CA PHE A 251 11.65 3.95 8.05
C PHE A 251 11.67 5.13 7.10
N PHE A 252 11.02 4.97 5.96
CA PHE A 252 10.56 6.07 5.12
C PHE A 252 9.06 6.28 5.31
N PHE A 253 8.58 7.48 5.03
CA PHE A 253 7.16 7.78 5.09
C PHE A 253 6.69 8.33 3.75
N GLN A 254 5.65 7.73 3.20
CA GLN A 254 4.99 8.20 1.99
C GLN A 254 3.91 9.21 2.37
N LEU A 255 4.02 10.42 1.81
CA LEU A 255 3.12 11.53 2.02
C LEU A 255 2.09 11.63 0.88
N TYR A 256 0.82 11.73 1.24
CA TYR A 256 -0.19 12.41 0.43
C TYR A 256 -0.44 13.80 1.02
N VAL A 257 -0.30 14.84 0.22
CA VAL A 257 -0.58 16.21 0.66
C VAL A 257 -2.08 16.37 0.80
N ASN A 258 -2.52 16.81 1.97
CA ASN A 258 -3.92 17.08 2.25
C ASN A 258 -4.31 18.45 1.67
N SER A 259 -5.53 18.57 1.15
CA SER A 259 -6.10 19.86 0.71
C SER A 259 -6.16 20.89 1.85
N ASP A 260 -6.22 20.41 3.09
CA ASP A 260 -5.96 21.18 4.28
C ASP A 260 -4.45 21.15 4.61
N HIS A 261 -3.77 22.24 4.24
CA HIS A 261 -2.33 22.38 4.37
C HIS A 261 -1.84 22.19 5.83
N GLU A 262 -2.60 22.66 6.81
CA GLU A 262 -2.21 22.63 8.23
C GLU A 262 -2.13 21.19 8.75
N LYS A 263 -3.07 20.32 8.33
CA LYS A 263 -3.02 18.88 8.63
C LYS A 263 -1.75 18.22 8.10
N THR A 264 -1.29 18.63 6.91
CA THR A 264 -0.05 18.10 6.35
C THR A 264 1.17 18.53 7.16
N VAL A 265 1.20 19.79 7.60
CA VAL A 265 2.28 20.32 8.46
C VAL A 265 2.35 19.58 9.80
N GLU A 266 1.21 19.32 10.45
CA GLU A 266 1.16 18.56 11.71
C GLU A 266 1.61 17.10 11.54
N LEU A 267 1.19 16.45 10.45
CA LEU A 267 1.63 15.11 10.10
C LEU A 267 3.15 15.07 9.90
N LEU A 268 3.73 16.01 9.16
CA LEU A 268 5.18 16.05 8.90
C LEU A 268 6.00 16.29 10.17
N LYS A 269 5.49 17.10 11.11
CA LYS A 269 6.11 17.26 12.44
C LYS A 269 6.11 15.93 13.21
N THR A 270 5.00 15.20 13.17
CA THR A 270 4.86 13.88 13.81
C THR A 270 5.82 12.86 13.20
N VAL A 271 5.88 12.80 11.86
CA VAL A 271 6.78 11.93 11.10
C VAL A 271 8.23 12.19 11.50
N SER A 272 8.64 13.45 11.56
CA SER A 272 10.00 13.86 11.95
C SER A 272 10.31 13.49 13.39
N GLY A 273 9.36 13.71 14.31
CA GLY A 273 9.50 13.37 15.73
C GLY A 273 9.63 11.87 16.01
N LEU A 274 9.11 11.01 15.12
CA LEU A 274 9.22 9.56 15.21
C LEU A 274 10.50 9.00 14.56
N GLY A 275 11.39 9.87 14.06
CA GLY A 275 12.72 9.47 13.58
C GLY A 275 12.74 8.86 12.18
N VAL A 276 11.66 9.00 11.41
CA VAL A 276 11.60 8.67 9.98
C VAL A 276 12.72 9.38 9.22
N LYS A 277 13.28 8.72 8.20
CA LYS A 277 14.51 9.14 7.52
C LYS A 277 14.30 9.84 6.19
N ALA A 278 13.13 9.74 5.58
CA ALA A 278 12.81 10.43 4.33
C ALA A 278 11.30 10.51 4.08
N ILE A 279 10.89 11.50 3.29
CA ILE A 279 9.52 11.71 2.84
C ILE A 279 9.40 11.36 1.36
N PHE A 280 8.54 10.40 1.04
CA PHE A 280 8.18 10.02 -0.32
C PHE A 280 6.88 10.74 -0.70
N VAL A 281 6.98 11.88 -1.38
CA VAL A 281 5.80 12.66 -1.79
C VAL A 281 5.19 12.00 -3.03
N THR A 282 3.98 11.46 -2.91
CA THR A 282 3.30 10.80 -4.03
C THR A 282 2.63 11.84 -4.92
N VAL A 283 3.01 11.89 -6.20
CA VAL A 283 2.54 12.87 -7.20
C VAL A 283 1.78 12.25 -8.37
N ASP A 284 1.66 10.93 -8.44
CA ASP A 284 0.97 10.19 -9.52
C ASP A 284 -0.53 9.91 -9.26
N ALA A 285 -1.09 10.43 -8.16
CA ALA A 285 -2.48 10.19 -7.79
C ALA A 285 -3.21 11.44 -7.26
N PRO A 286 -3.17 12.59 -7.96
CA PRO A 286 -3.96 13.77 -7.58
C PRO A 286 -5.47 13.51 -7.65
N VAL A 287 -5.87 12.51 -8.44
CA VAL A 287 -7.24 11.97 -8.51
C VAL A 287 -7.12 10.45 -8.45
N PRO A 288 -8.03 9.74 -7.74
CA PRO A 288 -8.01 8.28 -7.72
C PRO A 288 -8.20 7.69 -9.11
N GLY A 289 -7.35 6.73 -9.47
CA GLY A 289 -7.57 5.90 -10.65
C GLY A 289 -8.82 5.03 -10.51
N LYS A 290 -9.51 4.80 -11.64
CA LYS A 290 -10.75 4.01 -11.67
C LYS A 290 -10.43 2.52 -11.63
N ARG A 291 -10.64 1.87 -10.47
CA ARG A 291 -10.32 0.44 -10.27
C ARG A 291 -11.59 -0.39 -10.32
N GLU A 292 -11.92 -0.90 -11.50
CA GLU A 292 -13.25 -1.45 -11.74
C GLU A 292 -13.57 -2.70 -10.91
N ALA A 293 -12.58 -3.56 -10.64
CA ALA A 293 -12.79 -4.73 -9.78
C ALA A 293 -13.11 -4.33 -8.33
N ASP A 294 -12.47 -3.27 -7.82
CA ASP A 294 -12.72 -2.72 -6.48
C ASP A 294 -14.12 -2.09 -6.39
N GLU A 295 -14.53 -1.34 -7.42
CA GLU A 295 -15.88 -0.78 -7.50
C GLU A 295 -16.97 -1.86 -7.58
N ARG A 296 -16.77 -2.92 -8.38
CA ARG A 296 -17.72 -4.04 -8.48
C ARG A 296 -17.85 -4.78 -7.15
N ALA A 297 -16.74 -5.08 -6.48
CA ALA A 297 -16.76 -5.76 -5.19
C ALA A 297 -17.49 -4.93 -4.11
N ALA A 298 -17.32 -3.60 -4.11
CA ALA A 298 -18.07 -2.72 -3.22
C ALA A 298 -19.58 -2.71 -3.52
N GLN A 299 -19.95 -2.66 -4.81
CA GLN A 299 -21.36 -2.70 -5.23
C GLN A 299 -22.07 -4.00 -4.84
N GLU A 300 -21.41 -5.15 -4.99
CA GLU A 300 -21.98 -6.44 -4.58
C GLU A 300 -22.33 -6.49 -3.09
N GLN A 301 -21.49 -5.88 -2.24
CA GLN A 301 -21.75 -5.78 -0.81
C GLN A 301 -22.94 -4.85 -0.52
N THR A 302 -23.01 -3.70 -1.18
CA THR A 302 -24.15 -2.78 -1.06
C THR A 302 -25.47 -3.44 -1.47
N VAL A 303 -25.48 -4.19 -2.58
CA VAL A 303 -26.68 -4.92 -3.04
C VAL A 303 -27.11 -5.99 -2.03
N LYS A 304 -26.17 -6.75 -1.48
CA LYS A 304 -26.46 -7.71 -0.39
C LYS A 304 -27.05 -7.01 0.83
N SER A 305 -26.49 -5.86 1.23
CA SER A 305 -26.97 -5.05 2.36
C SER A 305 -28.37 -4.49 2.14
N ALA A 306 -28.69 -4.04 0.92
CA ALA A 306 -30.02 -3.54 0.55
C ALA A 306 -31.09 -4.65 0.55
N ILE A 307 -30.73 -5.86 0.12
CA ILE A 307 -31.62 -7.03 0.20
C ILE A 307 -31.90 -7.41 1.66
N SER A 308 -30.94 -7.21 2.56
CA SER A 308 -31.13 -7.36 4.01
C SER A 308 -31.74 -6.14 4.71
N GLY A 309 -32.17 -5.10 3.98
CA GLY A 309 -32.90 -3.96 4.53
C GLY A 309 -32.10 -2.70 4.87
N GLY A 310 -30.83 -2.59 4.46
CA GLY A 310 -30.02 -1.38 4.63
C GLY A 310 -30.15 -0.40 3.47
N GLU A 311 -30.66 0.81 3.71
CA GLU A 311 -30.67 1.90 2.72
C GLU A 311 -29.26 2.51 2.58
N SER A 312 -28.66 2.43 1.39
CA SER A 312 -27.44 3.17 1.06
C SER A 312 -27.77 4.37 0.17
N SER A 313 -27.53 5.59 0.66
CA SER A 313 -27.51 6.80 -0.17
C SER A 313 -26.40 6.69 -1.22
N LYS A 314 -26.73 6.88 -2.50
CA LYS A 314 -25.77 6.74 -3.61
C LYS A 314 -25.40 8.09 -4.19
N ASP A 315 -24.11 8.39 -4.22
CA ASP A 315 -23.55 9.15 -5.33
C ASP A 315 -23.29 8.19 -6.51
N LYS A 316 -23.76 8.54 -7.71
CA LYS A 316 -23.71 7.69 -8.93
C LYS A 316 -22.29 7.39 -9.47
N LYS A 317 -21.24 7.69 -8.70
CA LYS A 317 -19.82 7.71 -9.14
C LYS A 317 -18.95 6.56 -8.58
N GLY A 318 -19.52 5.62 -7.83
CA GLY A 318 -18.85 4.38 -7.36
C GLY A 318 -18.34 4.43 -5.90
N SER A 319 -18.16 3.24 -5.28
CA SER A 319 -17.89 3.06 -3.84
C SER A 319 -16.63 2.23 -3.51
N GLY A 320 -15.71 2.06 -4.47
CA GLY A 320 -14.46 1.32 -4.24
C GLY A 320 -13.52 2.02 -3.25
N PHE A 321 -12.83 1.26 -2.39
CA PHE A 321 -11.90 1.77 -1.37
C PHE A 321 -10.88 2.78 -1.90
N GLY A 322 -10.40 2.62 -3.12
CA GLY A 322 -9.35 3.48 -3.67
C GLY A 322 -9.82 4.89 -3.98
N ARG A 323 -11.09 5.01 -4.34
CA ARG A 323 -11.74 6.30 -4.55
C ARG A 323 -11.92 7.02 -3.22
N LEU A 324 -12.35 6.28 -2.21
CA LEU A 324 -12.64 6.80 -0.87
C LEU A 324 -11.35 7.33 -0.22
N MET A 325 -10.29 6.52 -0.24
CA MET A 325 -9.00 6.85 0.40
C MET A 325 -8.24 8.02 -0.23
N ALA A 326 -8.70 8.52 -1.38
CA ALA A 326 -8.06 9.59 -2.13
C ALA A 326 -8.80 10.94 -2.03
N GLN A 327 -9.91 11.02 -1.28
CA GLN A 327 -10.76 12.22 -1.28
C GLN A 327 -10.09 13.46 -0.67
N TYR A 328 -9.20 13.27 0.31
CA TYR A 328 -8.51 14.37 0.99
C TYR A 328 -7.29 14.91 0.23
N ILE A 329 -6.84 14.19 -0.82
CA ILE A 329 -5.60 14.50 -1.53
C ILE A 329 -5.75 15.83 -2.28
N ASP A 330 -4.78 16.72 -2.09
CA ASP A 330 -4.73 18.00 -2.79
C ASP A 330 -4.43 17.80 -4.29
N LYS A 331 -5.34 18.32 -5.13
CA LYS A 331 -5.22 18.30 -6.59
C LYS A 331 -4.36 19.45 -7.11
N ALA A 332 -4.09 20.46 -6.29
CA ALA A 332 -3.32 21.64 -6.62
C ALA A 332 -1.83 21.53 -6.28
N LEU A 333 -1.41 20.41 -5.68
CA LEU A 333 -0.01 20.11 -5.38
C LEU A 333 0.86 20.35 -6.63
N ASN A 334 1.88 21.18 -6.48
CA ASN A 334 2.76 21.60 -7.56
C ASN A 334 4.21 21.65 -7.09
N TRP A 335 5.10 22.10 -7.97
CA TRP A 335 6.55 22.08 -7.72
C TRP A 335 7.01 23.05 -6.63
N ASP A 336 6.34 24.20 -6.49
CA ASP A 336 6.71 25.21 -5.50
C ASP A 336 6.42 24.75 -4.06
N ASP A 337 5.54 23.74 -3.90
CA ASP A 337 5.18 23.17 -2.60
C ASP A 337 6.31 22.38 -1.93
N LEU A 338 7.31 21.92 -2.70
CA LEU A 338 8.42 21.12 -2.17
C LEU A 338 9.24 21.88 -1.13
N GLY A 339 9.30 23.22 -1.23
CA GLY A 339 10.02 24.07 -0.27
C GLY A 339 9.41 23.99 1.13
N TRP A 340 8.11 24.20 1.25
CA TRP A 340 7.44 24.17 2.56
C TRP A 340 7.31 22.74 3.10
N ILE A 341 7.15 21.72 2.23
CA ILE A 341 7.15 20.31 2.67
C ILE A 341 8.49 19.95 3.33
N ARG A 342 9.60 20.41 2.75
CA ARG A 342 10.94 20.25 3.33
C ARG A 342 11.06 20.96 4.67
N GLU A 343 10.58 22.19 4.76
CA GLU A 343 10.60 22.95 6.02
C GLU A 343 9.77 22.28 7.12
N ALA A 344 8.52 21.91 6.81
CA ALA A 344 7.59 21.28 7.75
C ALA A 344 8.06 19.90 8.23
N SER A 345 8.81 19.17 7.40
CA SER A 345 9.47 17.90 7.75
C SER A 345 10.80 18.07 8.48
N GLY A 346 11.17 19.28 8.91
CA GLY A 346 12.43 19.51 9.62
C GLY A 346 13.67 19.27 8.77
N GLY A 347 13.56 19.39 7.44
CA GLY A 347 14.65 19.21 6.49
C GLY A 347 14.94 17.77 6.10
N LEU A 348 13.99 16.83 6.30
CA LEU A 348 14.16 15.45 5.86
C LEU A 348 14.37 15.37 4.32
N PRO A 349 15.15 14.37 3.85
CA PRO A 349 15.24 14.05 2.43
C PRO A 349 13.85 13.85 1.80
N ILE A 350 13.66 14.41 0.61
CA ILE A 350 12.46 14.27 -0.21
C ILE A 350 12.75 13.36 -1.39
N VAL A 351 11.86 12.40 -1.60
CA VAL A 351 11.80 11.57 -2.80
C VAL A 351 10.46 11.80 -3.49
N LEU A 352 10.48 12.19 -4.77
CA LEU A 352 9.25 12.31 -5.55
C LEU A 352 8.82 10.93 -6.06
N LYS A 353 7.71 10.42 -5.55
CA LYS A 353 7.14 9.13 -5.95
C LYS A 353 6.07 9.32 -7.02
N GLY A 354 6.20 8.60 -8.13
CA GLY A 354 5.23 8.65 -9.22
C GLY A 354 5.70 9.42 -10.45
N VAL A 355 7.02 9.65 -10.56
CA VAL A 355 7.62 10.33 -11.72
C VAL A 355 7.61 9.38 -12.91
N GLN A 356 7.16 9.86 -14.07
CA GLN A 356 6.84 9.02 -15.24
C GLN A 356 7.51 9.47 -16.56
N THR A 357 8.40 10.48 -16.51
CA THR A 357 9.10 11.06 -17.67
C THR A 357 10.52 11.49 -17.29
N ALA A 358 11.44 11.59 -18.25
CA ALA A 358 12.77 12.10 -17.99
C ALA A 358 12.79 13.60 -17.65
N GLU A 359 11.89 14.38 -18.24
CA GLU A 359 11.75 15.82 -17.99
C GLU A 359 11.46 16.12 -16.52
N ASP A 360 10.52 15.38 -15.93
CA ASP A 360 10.14 15.59 -14.53
C ASP A 360 11.25 15.13 -13.57
N VAL A 361 12.07 14.14 -13.95
CA VAL A 361 13.27 13.78 -13.16
C VAL A 361 14.32 14.89 -13.22
N VAL A 362 14.55 15.48 -14.40
CA VAL A 362 15.46 16.62 -14.52
C VAL A 362 14.95 17.81 -13.70
N LYS A 363 13.64 18.08 -13.75
CA LYS A 363 13.02 19.12 -12.93
C LYS A 363 13.13 18.82 -11.44
N ALA A 364 12.96 17.57 -11.01
CA ALA A 364 13.18 17.15 -9.63
C ALA A 364 14.60 17.50 -9.16
N ALA A 365 15.62 17.25 -9.99
CA ALA A 365 17.00 17.64 -9.68
C ALA A 365 17.17 19.17 -9.59
N GLU A 366 16.47 19.97 -10.41
CA GLU A 366 16.49 21.43 -10.29
C GLU A 366 15.89 21.95 -8.97
N TYR A 367 14.94 21.22 -8.40
CA TYR A 367 14.34 21.51 -7.08
C TYR A 367 15.14 20.91 -5.91
N GLY A 368 16.26 20.24 -6.20
CA GLY A 368 17.18 19.72 -5.19
C GLY A 368 16.58 18.62 -4.31
N VAL A 369 15.68 17.79 -4.84
CA VAL A 369 15.22 16.59 -4.12
C VAL A 369 16.30 15.50 -4.17
N GLU A 370 16.35 14.66 -3.13
CA GLU A 370 17.38 13.65 -2.94
C GLU A 370 17.14 12.41 -3.80
N GLY A 371 15.91 12.18 -4.25
CA GLY A 371 15.62 11.10 -5.17
C GLY A 371 14.27 11.19 -5.88
N VAL A 372 14.08 10.26 -6.81
CA VAL A 372 12.80 10.01 -7.47
C VAL A 372 12.47 8.53 -7.41
N LEU A 373 11.19 8.18 -7.33
CA LEU A 373 10.70 6.82 -7.54
C LEU A 373 9.90 6.80 -8.84
N LEU A 374 10.50 6.19 -9.87
CA LEU A 374 9.89 5.95 -11.17
C LEU A 374 8.75 4.95 -11.00
N SER A 375 7.52 5.44 -11.08
CA SER A 375 6.32 4.69 -10.72
C SER A 375 5.09 5.24 -11.42
N ASN A 376 4.15 4.36 -11.70
CA ASN A 376 2.79 4.68 -12.15
C ASN A 376 1.77 4.08 -11.17
N HIS A 377 2.12 4.09 -9.88
CA HIS A 377 1.36 3.52 -8.78
C HIS A 377 1.06 2.02 -8.95
N GLY A 378 1.97 1.27 -9.58
CA GLY A 378 1.76 -0.13 -9.92
C GLY A 378 0.60 -0.36 -10.91
N GLY A 379 0.33 0.63 -11.77
CA GLY A 379 -0.76 0.67 -12.75
C GLY A 379 -2.11 1.08 -12.17
N ARG A 380 -2.16 1.68 -10.97
CA ARG A 380 -3.42 1.99 -10.26
C ARG A 380 -3.95 3.42 -10.48
N SER A 381 -3.18 4.28 -11.13
CA SER A 381 -3.56 5.67 -11.41
C SER A 381 -4.00 5.85 -12.86
N LEU A 382 -3.11 6.31 -13.75
CA LEU A 382 -3.39 6.50 -15.17
C LEU A 382 -3.10 5.21 -15.94
N ASP A 383 -4.12 4.64 -16.57
CA ASP A 383 -3.95 3.52 -17.50
C ASP A 383 -3.60 4.03 -18.91
N GLY A 384 -2.78 3.26 -19.62
CA GLY A 384 -2.10 3.73 -20.83
C GLY A 384 -0.83 4.55 -20.56
N ALA A 385 -0.49 4.79 -19.28
CA ALA A 385 0.82 5.31 -18.90
C ALA A 385 1.93 4.29 -19.23
N GLN A 386 3.13 4.80 -19.58
CA GLN A 386 4.26 3.95 -19.88
C GLN A 386 4.74 3.15 -18.67
N ALA A 387 5.35 1.99 -18.93
CA ALA A 387 5.93 1.18 -17.87
C ALA A 387 7.13 1.89 -17.24
N SER A 388 7.29 1.79 -15.92
CA SER A 388 8.38 2.45 -15.19
C SER A 388 9.78 2.10 -15.72
N ILE A 389 9.95 0.89 -16.24
CA ILE A 389 11.21 0.45 -16.84
C ILE A 389 11.57 1.21 -18.13
N LEU A 390 10.58 1.68 -18.89
CA LEU A 390 10.82 2.50 -20.06
C LEU A 390 11.34 3.89 -19.66
N VAL A 391 10.83 4.45 -18.57
CA VAL A 391 11.32 5.72 -18.01
C VAL A 391 12.78 5.58 -17.56
N LEU A 392 13.15 4.46 -16.93
CA LEU A 392 14.56 4.22 -16.55
C LEU A 392 15.49 4.14 -17.78
N LEU A 393 15.02 3.52 -18.87
CA LEU A 393 15.75 3.50 -20.14
C LEU A 393 15.81 4.89 -20.80
N GLU A 394 14.74 5.66 -20.68
CA GLU A 394 14.65 7.06 -21.13
C GLU A 394 15.71 7.92 -20.43
N LEU A 395 15.84 7.82 -19.09
CA LEU A 395 16.90 8.49 -18.34
C LEU A 395 18.29 8.10 -18.84
N ARG A 396 18.54 6.80 -19.05
CA ARG A 396 19.82 6.30 -19.54
C ARG A 396 20.17 6.83 -20.92
N LYS A 397 19.17 7.08 -21.76
CA LYS A 397 19.33 7.52 -23.13
C LYS A 397 19.46 9.04 -23.24
N ASN A 398 18.60 9.76 -22.55
CA ASN A 398 18.40 11.20 -22.76
C ASN A 398 19.14 12.04 -21.71
N CYS A 399 19.30 11.56 -20.47
CA CYS A 399 19.94 12.30 -19.38
C CYS A 399 20.76 11.43 -18.40
N PRO A 400 21.74 10.62 -18.87
CA PRO A 400 22.49 9.69 -18.01
C PRO A 400 23.32 10.35 -16.90
N TRP A 401 23.51 11.66 -16.93
CA TRP A 401 24.17 12.44 -15.87
C TRP A 401 23.28 12.61 -14.62
N ILE A 402 21.98 12.30 -14.71
CA ILE A 402 21.04 12.45 -13.60
C ILE A 402 21.34 11.49 -12.45
N PHE A 403 21.92 10.33 -12.75
CA PHE A 403 22.32 9.32 -11.77
C PHE A 403 23.46 9.80 -10.85
N ASP A 404 24.15 10.89 -11.20
CA ASP A 404 25.15 11.53 -10.34
C ASP A 404 24.56 12.69 -9.50
N LYS A 405 23.27 13.00 -9.66
CA LYS A 405 22.61 14.16 -9.05
C LYS A 405 21.61 13.79 -7.96
N LEU A 406 20.90 12.68 -8.14
CA LEU A 406 19.92 12.19 -7.18
C LEU A 406 19.83 10.65 -7.24
N GLU A 407 19.27 10.03 -6.21
CA GLU A 407 18.99 8.60 -6.22
C GLU A 407 17.75 8.29 -7.08
N VAL A 408 17.84 7.27 -7.92
CA VAL A 408 16.71 6.84 -8.77
C VAL A 408 16.20 5.50 -8.26
N TYR A 409 14.98 5.46 -7.77
CA TYR A 409 14.27 4.22 -7.44
C TYR A 409 13.27 3.87 -8.53
N ILE A 410 12.83 2.62 -8.54
CA ILE A 410 11.83 2.15 -9.49
C ILE A 410 10.91 1.13 -8.82
N ASP A 411 9.61 1.16 -9.13
CA ASP A 411 8.69 0.09 -8.76
C ASP A 411 7.77 -0.32 -9.93
N GLY A 412 6.87 -1.26 -9.68
CA GLY A 412 5.87 -1.72 -10.65
C GLY A 412 6.32 -2.96 -11.43
N GLY A 413 5.73 -4.11 -11.11
CA GLY A 413 5.91 -5.36 -11.88
C GLY A 413 7.15 -6.19 -11.54
N PHE A 414 7.95 -5.78 -10.56
CA PHE A 414 9.13 -6.52 -10.08
C PHE A 414 8.71 -7.66 -9.15
N GLU A 415 9.04 -8.89 -9.54
CA GLU A 415 8.67 -10.11 -8.81
C GLU A 415 9.82 -11.11 -8.69
N ARG A 416 10.99 -10.79 -9.27
CA ARG A 416 12.15 -11.69 -9.31
C ARG A 416 13.45 -10.98 -8.96
N GLY A 417 14.39 -11.69 -8.36
CA GLY A 417 15.76 -11.21 -8.13
C GLY A 417 16.48 -10.81 -9.44
N SER A 418 16.19 -11.50 -10.55
CA SER A 418 16.70 -11.12 -11.87
C SER A 418 16.08 -9.83 -12.42
N ASP A 419 14.83 -9.52 -12.07
CA ASP A 419 14.18 -8.26 -12.43
C ASP A 419 14.83 -7.09 -11.67
N ILE A 420 15.10 -7.29 -10.37
CA ILE A 420 15.85 -6.35 -9.54
C ILE A 420 17.23 -6.09 -10.15
N LEU A 421 17.99 -7.14 -10.48
CA LEU A 421 19.33 -7.00 -11.06
C LEU A 421 19.33 -6.19 -12.37
N LYS A 422 18.32 -6.35 -13.23
CA LYS A 422 18.19 -5.54 -14.47
C LYS A 422 18.05 -4.06 -14.15
N ALA A 423 17.18 -3.69 -13.21
CA ALA A 423 17.00 -2.31 -12.79
C ALA A 423 18.28 -1.71 -12.20
N ILE A 424 18.99 -2.45 -11.34
CA ILE A 424 20.27 -2.00 -10.77
C ILE A 424 21.33 -1.81 -11.86
N CYS A 425 21.45 -2.75 -12.81
CA CYS A 425 22.34 -2.58 -13.97
C CYS A 425 22.00 -1.32 -14.79
N LEU A 426 20.72 -0.97 -14.86
CA LEU A 426 20.22 0.23 -15.52
C LEU A 426 20.25 1.48 -14.63
N GLY A 427 20.84 1.42 -13.43
CA GLY A 427 21.14 2.60 -12.61
C GLY A 427 20.14 2.93 -11.52
N ALA A 428 19.11 2.11 -11.32
CA ALA A 428 18.30 2.26 -10.13
C ALA A 428 19.15 1.99 -8.88
N THR A 429 18.99 2.81 -7.84
CA THR A 429 19.61 2.60 -6.52
C THR A 429 18.97 1.41 -5.79
N ALA A 430 17.64 1.32 -5.85
CA ALA A 430 16.86 0.23 -5.27
C ALA A 430 15.50 0.08 -5.95
N VAL A 431 14.90 -1.10 -5.78
CA VAL A 431 13.56 -1.42 -6.31
C VAL A 431 12.52 -1.42 -5.19
N GLY A 432 11.42 -0.70 -5.38
CA GLY A 432 10.26 -0.76 -4.50
C GLY A 432 9.37 -1.96 -4.85
N ILE A 433 8.95 -2.73 -3.83
CA ILE A 433 8.08 -3.89 -4.01
C ILE A 433 6.80 -3.70 -3.19
N GLY A 434 5.65 -3.71 -3.86
CA GLY A 434 4.33 -3.48 -3.24
C GLY A 434 3.52 -4.77 -3.07
N ARG A 435 2.74 -5.12 -4.10
CA ARG A 435 1.80 -6.26 -4.07
C ARG A 435 2.39 -7.58 -3.53
N PRO A 436 3.61 -8.02 -3.91
CA PRO A 436 4.19 -9.23 -3.34
C PRO A 436 4.23 -9.24 -1.81
N PHE A 437 4.61 -8.12 -1.17
CA PHE A 437 4.60 -8.02 0.30
C PHE A 437 3.18 -8.07 0.87
N LEU A 438 2.22 -7.39 0.26
CA LEU A 438 0.81 -7.48 0.68
C LEU A 438 0.25 -8.90 0.55
N TYR A 439 0.62 -9.63 -0.50
CA TYR A 439 0.22 -11.02 -0.69
C TYR A 439 0.89 -11.96 0.30
N SER A 440 2.16 -11.71 0.64
CA SER A 440 2.89 -12.51 1.62
C SER A 440 2.27 -12.48 3.01
N LEU A 441 1.52 -11.41 3.35
CA LEU A 441 0.83 -11.29 4.63
C LEU A 441 -0.25 -12.34 4.86
N VAL A 442 -0.69 -13.11 3.86
CA VAL A 442 -1.55 -14.28 4.14
C VAL A 442 -0.85 -15.32 5.04
N HIS A 443 0.47 -15.21 5.21
CA HIS A 443 1.30 -15.93 6.16
C HIS A 443 1.83 -15.06 7.32
N GLY A 444 1.31 -13.85 7.50
CA GLY A 444 1.77 -12.89 8.49
C GLY A 444 3.21 -12.44 8.26
N GLN A 445 3.94 -12.23 9.36
CA GLN A 445 5.35 -11.80 9.34
C GLN A 445 6.26 -12.81 8.63
N ASP A 446 6.10 -14.10 8.93
CA ASP A 446 6.92 -15.18 8.35
C ASP A 446 6.84 -15.20 6.82
N GLY A 447 5.67 -14.86 6.25
CA GLY A 447 5.52 -14.70 4.80
C GLY A 447 6.34 -13.56 4.22
N ALA A 448 6.34 -12.40 4.88
CA ALA A 448 7.09 -11.25 4.42
C ALA A 448 8.62 -11.48 4.53
N GLU A 449 9.07 -12.17 5.57
CA GLU A 449 10.47 -12.62 5.71
C GLU A 449 10.83 -13.64 4.63
N HIS A 450 9.97 -14.64 4.40
CA HIS A 450 10.18 -15.65 3.36
C HIS A 450 10.23 -15.06 1.95
N LEU A 451 9.42 -14.04 1.65
CA LEU A 451 9.52 -13.29 0.41
C LEU A 451 10.89 -12.59 0.28
N CYS A 452 11.41 -12.01 1.36
CA CYS A 452 12.74 -11.39 1.34
C CYS A 452 13.83 -12.43 1.05
N HIS A 453 13.77 -13.61 1.68
CA HIS A 453 14.68 -14.71 1.42
C HIS A 453 14.66 -15.12 -0.05
N ILE A 454 13.47 -15.39 -0.61
CA ILE A 454 13.29 -15.72 -2.03
C ILE A 454 13.96 -14.68 -2.94
N LEU A 455 13.68 -13.38 -2.71
CA LEU A 455 14.20 -12.32 -3.57
C LEU A 455 15.71 -12.15 -3.45
N LYS A 456 16.27 -12.31 -2.23
CA LYS A 456 17.72 -12.28 -1.98
C LYS A 456 18.41 -13.47 -2.64
N ASP A 457 17.89 -14.69 -2.48
CA ASP A 457 18.44 -15.91 -3.07
C ASP A 457 18.41 -15.86 -4.61
N GLU A 458 17.30 -15.38 -5.19
CA GLU A 458 17.20 -15.18 -6.63
C GLU A 458 18.15 -14.10 -7.14
N LEU A 459 18.34 -13.01 -6.39
CA LEU A 459 19.27 -11.93 -6.76
C LEU A 459 20.71 -12.43 -6.70
N GLU A 460 21.10 -13.11 -5.62
CA GLU A 460 22.43 -13.69 -5.44
C GLU A 460 22.75 -14.69 -6.56
N THR A 461 21.80 -15.58 -6.87
CA THR A 461 21.90 -16.53 -7.99
C THR A 461 22.04 -15.79 -9.31
N SER A 462 21.24 -14.76 -9.55
CA SER A 462 21.30 -13.95 -10.77
C SER A 462 22.64 -13.22 -10.91
N MET A 463 23.21 -12.71 -9.81
CA MET A 463 24.53 -12.07 -9.81
C MET A 463 25.64 -13.06 -10.15
N ARG A 464 25.64 -14.25 -9.53
CA ARG A 464 26.59 -15.32 -9.85
C ARG A 464 26.53 -15.72 -11.32
N LEU A 465 25.33 -15.98 -11.82
CA LEU A 465 25.12 -16.37 -13.22
C LEU A 465 25.40 -15.24 -14.20
N CYS A 466 25.19 -13.98 -13.80
CA CYS A 466 25.58 -12.80 -14.58
C CYS A 466 27.10 -12.61 -14.60
N GLY A 467 27.83 -13.18 -13.63
CA GLY A 467 29.28 -13.08 -13.52
C GLY A 467 29.76 -11.83 -12.81
N ILE A 468 28.99 -11.32 -11.84
CA ILE A 468 29.35 -10.20 -10.98
C ILE A 468 29.31 -10.59 -9.51
N THR A 469 30.14 -9.96 -8.70
CA THR A 469 30.26 -10.23 -7.26
C THR A 469 29.76 -9.10 -6.37
N SER A 470 29.68 -7.89 -6.90
CA SER A 470 29.15 -6.73 -6.19
C SER A 470 28.21 -5.91 -7.07
N LEU A 471 27.22 -5.23 -6.47
CA LEU A 471 26.38 -4.26 -7.18
C LEU A 471 27.20 -3.12 -7.81
N SER A 472 28.39 -2.81 -7.29
CA SER A 472 29.28 -1.84 -7.92
C SER A 472 29.75 -2.25 -9.31
N GLU A 473 29.62 -3.52 -9.70
CA GLU A 473 29.92 -4.03 -11.04
C GLU A 473 28.71 -4.03 -11.97
N ALA A 474 27.49 -3.78 -11.44
CA ALA A 474 26.28 -3.68 -12.23
C ALA A 474 26.40 -2.49 -13.20
N ARG A 475 26.29 -2.77 -14.50
CA ARG A 475 26.48 -1.77 -15.56
C ARG A 475 25.44 -1.98 -16.66
N PRO A 476 25.02 -0.92 -17.38
CA PRO A 476 23.97 -1.03 -18.40
C PRO A 476 24.29 -2.09 -19.47
N ARG A 477 25.57 -2.25 -19.82
CA ARG A 477 26.03 -3.27 -20.79
C ARG A 477 25.69 -4.72 -20.42
N LEU A 478 25.35 -5.01 -19.16
CA LEU A 478 24.91 -6.33 -18.69
C LEU A 478 23.43 -6.59 -18.98
N VAL A 479 22.71 -5.62 -19.54
CA VAL A 479 21.31 -5.74 -19.95
C VAL A 479 21.23 -5.49 -21.46
N ASN A 480 20.50 -6.35 -22.16
CA ASN A 480 20.08 -6.16 -23.55
C ASN A 480 18.65 -5.62 -23.55
N SER A 481 18.50 -4.36 -23.97
CA SER A 481 17.21 -3.67 -24.08
C SER A 481 16.69 -3.54 -25.51
N LEU A 482 17.37 -4.11 -26.50
CA LEU A 482 17.06 -3.91 -27.93
C LEU A 482 15.62 -4.28 -28.30
N ASP A 483 15.00 -5.23 -27.60
CA ASP A 483 13.60 -5.61 -27.82
C ASP A 483 12.60 -4.49 -27.48
N VAL A 484 12.96 -3.55 -26.60
CA VAL A 484 12.09 -2.45 -26.15
C VAL A 484 12.63 -1.04 -26.46
N ASP A 485 13.87 -0.91 -26.94
CA ASP A 485 14.53 0.39 -27.20
C ASP A 485 13.77 1.31 -28.18
N HIS A 486 12.96 0.73 -29.06
CA HIS A 486 12.13 1.46 -30.02
C HIS A 486 10.88 2.07 -29.38
N LEU A 487 10.51 1.64 -28.16
CA LEU A 487 9.42 2.20 -27.36
C LEU A 487 9.88 3.36 -26.48
N VAL A 488 11.20 3.52 -26.29
CA VAL A 488 11.78 4.57 -25.44
C VAL A 488 11.71 5.91 -26.14
N VAL A 489 11.05 6.88 -25.49
CA VAL A 489 10.94 8.27 -25.96
C VAL A 489 12.33 8.88 -26.15
N ARG A 490 12.51 9.62 -27.25
CA ARG A 490 13.78 10.26 -27.62
C ARG A 490 13.58 11.76 -27.66
N ASP A 491 13.89 12.40 -26.55
CA ASP A 491 13.89 13.85 -26.45
C ASP A 491 15.32 14.37 -26.26
N ASP A 492 15.63 15.49 -26.92
CA ASP A 492 16.90 16.18 -26.73
C ASP A 492 16.83 17.05 -25.48
N LEU A 493 17.27 16.50 -24.35
CA LEU A 493 17.31 17.19 -23.05
C LEU A 493 18.65 17.92 -22.83
N SER A 494 19.46 18.14 -23.87
CA SER A 494 20.75 18.83 -23.74
C SER A 494 20.62 20.27 -23.24
N ASP A 495 19.57 20.98 -23.67
CA ASP A 495 19.26 22.34 -23.19
C ASP A 495 18.95 22.39 -21.69
N LEU A 496 18.28 21.35 -21.15
CA LEU A 496 17.97 21.24 -19.72
C LEU A 496 19.23 21.01 -18.88
N ARG A 497 20.21 20.25 -19.40
CA ARG A 497 21.52 20.10 -18.73
C ARG A 497 22.23 21.44 -18.55
N GLY A 498 22.18 22.31 -19.58
CA GLY A 498 22.76 23.65 -19.53
C GLY A 498 22.13 24.52 -18.42
N ARG A 499 20.81 24.42 -18.25
CA ARG A 499 20.07 25.14 -17.19
C ARG A 499 20.34 24.61 -15.78
N LEU A 500 20.47 23.29 -15.62
CA LEU A 500 20.78 22.70 -14.32
C LEU A 500 22.19 23.06 -13.86
N LEU A 501 23.17 23.01 -14.77
CA LEU A 501 24.56 23.40 -14.47
C LEU A 501 24.75 24.89 -14.18
N SER A 502 23.80 25.76 -14.53
CA SER A 502 23.86 27.19 -14.18
C SER A 502 23.17 27.52 -12.87
N LYS A 503 22.40 26.59 -12.30
CA LYS A 503 21.71 26.74 -11.00
C LYS A 503 22.45 26.07 -9.83
N LEU A 504 23.24 25.04 -10.11
CA LEU A 504 24.19 24.41 -9.17
C LEU A 504 25.51 25.19 -9.15
#